data_AF-A0A2E8S396-F1
#
_entry.id   AF-A0A2E8S396-F1
#
_cell.length_a   1.000
_cell.length_b   1.000
_cell.length_c   1.000
_cell.angle_alpha   90.00
_cell.angle_beta   90.00
_cell.angle_gamma   90.00
#
_symmetry.space_group_name_H-M   'P 1'
#
loop_
_entity.id
_entity.type
_entity.pdbx_description
1 polymer ?
#
loop_
_entity_poly.entity_id
_entity_poly.type
_entity_poly.pdbx_seq_one_letter_code
_entity_poly.pdbx_strand_id
1 'polypeptide(L)'
;MRVDRTPIISLLLFGLFACATSSPKTPWQQESATCMQVFQAVQHADPVRTASCIRTLAMYVDTTNFSANDKNTVVLATQYVYARANPQLQYEAGIVLKQLGAPLPTVIPKSTHTATTSTQSRQPRYTPETCTKSSTRYAKKYTRAGKRHHRRGRYKKAVSQYERALKRCNSYLPGIYRIAAAHAAEGNREKCNVYLRQLKQIDSAKANEHLLDARGSDDFQGMHDDETFRSLTGFVRIRLLNAIGKMGRDEVKRIQKYLKKLNYTIGEVGVDRRDNAPPYPEIWYKPAAKRQALIARELVDHPKTRINGNLQPDYPFDVVISWSVKLVKNQYDELQPESVAHKIDPDNIDAELRSIERKEDEALRKPTRALNKADRVLGTPDRIGNSIENSTNKVERVIDRVPGF
;
A
#
# COMPACT_ATOMS: atom_id res chain seq x y z
N MET A 1 12.23 -91.61 -1.94
CA MET A 1 12.32 -90.19 -1.53
C MET A 1 10.91 -89.63 -1.47
N ARG A 2 10.35 -89.49 -0.26
CA ARG A 2 9.03 -88.88 0.01
C ARG A 2 9.26 -87.41 0.34
N VAL A 3 8.46 -86.52 -0.26
CA VAL A 3 8.47 -85.08 0.01
C VAL A 3 7.12 -84.74 0.64
N ASP A 4 7.17 -84.36 1.91
CA ASP A 4 6.02 -83.91 2.69
C ASP A 4 5.58 -82.50 2.25
N ARG A 5 4.27 -82.29 2.16
CA ARG A 5 3.64 -80.99 1.93
C ARG A 5 2.99 -80.50 3.23
N THR A 6 3.50 -79.40 3.76
CA THR A 6 2.86 -78.62 4.83
C THR A 6 2.01 -77.48 4.22
N PRO A 7 0.83 -77.17 4.78
CA PRO A 7 0.02 -76.05 4.32
C PRO A 7 0.45 -74.74 5.00
N ILE A 8 0.65 -73.69 4.19
CA ILE A 8 0.90 -72.32 4.64
C ILE A 8 -0.45 -71.64 4.87
N ILE A 9 -0.74 -71.29 6.12
CA ILE A 9 -1.90 -70.47 6.51
C ILE A 9 -1.48 -69.00 6.39
N SER A 10 -1.96 -68.31 5.37
CA SER A 10 -1.80 -66.86 5.21
C SER A 10 -2.85 -66.11 6.03
N LEU A 11 -2.41 -65.47 7.10
CA LEU A 11 -3.22 -64.55 7.92
C LEU A 11 -3.19 -63.15 7.28
N LEU A 12 -4.28 -62.77 6.61
CA LEU A 12 -4.51 -61.42 6.08
C LEU A 12 -5.00 -60.49 7.20
N LEU A 13 -4.11 -59.65 7.73
CA LEU A 13 -4.45 -58.51 8.59
C LEU A 13 -4.88 -57.33 7.72
N PHE A 14 -6.19 -57.10 7.61
CA PHE A 14 -6.77 -55.87 7.07
C PHE A 14 -6.66 -54.75 8.11
N GLY A 15 -5.65 -53.88 7.97
CA GLY A 15 -5.55 -52.63 8.72
C GLY A 15 -6.44 -51.55 8.08
N LEU A 16 -7.58 -51.27 8.71
CA LEU A 16 -8.43 -50.11 8.39
C LEU A 16 -7.71 -48.81 8.80
N PHE A 17 -7.05 -48.15 7.86
CA PHE A 17 -6.60 -46.77 8.03
C PHE A 17 -7.81 -45.83 7.85
N ALA A 18 -8.42 -45.43 8.96
CA ALA A 18 -9.35 -44.32 8.98
C ALA A 18 -8.57 -43.01 8.75
N CYS A 19 -8.58 -42.49 7.52
CA CYS A 19 -8.11 -41.14 7.23
C CYS A 19 -9.06 -40.13 7.89
N ALA A 20 -8.77 -39.73 9.13
CA ALA A 20 -9.43 -38.60 9.76
C ALA A 20 -9.08 -37.33 8.97
N THR A 21 -10.04 -36.84 8.17
CA THR A 21 -9.92 -35.55 7.50
C THR A 21 -10.02 -34.45 8.55
N SER A 22 -8.88 -34.07 9.14
CA SER A 22 -8.85 -32.90 10.03
C SER A 22 -9.14 -31.65 9.20
N SER A 23 -10.26 -30.98 9.48
CA SER A 23 -10.56 -29.68 8.87
C SER A 23 -9.35 -28.75 9.04
N PRO A 24 -8.97 -27.99 8.00
CA PRO A 24 -7.82 -27.10 8.07
C PRO A 24 -8.00 -26.11 9.22
N LYS A 25 -7.02 -26.09 10.15
CA LYS A 25 -7.05 -25.18 11.30
C LYS A 25 -6.93 -23.75 10.83
N THR A 26 -7.80 -22.86 11.32
CA THR A 26 -7.71 -21.42 11.03
C THR A 26 -6.39 -20.84 11.57
N PRO A 27 -5.89 -19.71 11.03
CA PRO A 27 -4.68 -19.06 11.56
C PRO A 27 -4.75 -18.82 13.08
N TRP A 28 -5.93 -18.45 13.60
CA TRP A 28 -6.13 -18.33 15.04
C TRP A 28 -5.97 -19.66 15.79
N GLN A 29 -6.54 -20.75 15.29
CA GLN A 29 -6.41 -22.06 15.97
C GLN A 29 -4.96 -22.54 16.06
N GLN A 30 -4.08 -22.07 15.18
CA GLN A 30 -2.65 -22.37 15.21
C GLN A 30 -1.91 -21.49 16.22
N GLU A 31 -2.32 -20.23 16.38
CA GLU A 31 -1.61 -19.24 17.19
C GLU A 31 -2.27 -18.94 18.55
N SER A 32 -3.48 -19.44 18.82
CA SER A 32 -4.32 -19.00 19.94
C SER A 32 -3.63 -19.18 21.30
N ALA A 33 -3.01 -20.33 21.55
CA ALA A 33 -2.29 -20.58 22.79
C ALA A 33 -1.15 -19.57 23.00
N THR A 34 -0.38 -19.30 21.95
CA THR A 34 0.70 -18.31 21.96
C THR A 34 0.18 -16.90 22.18
N CYS A 35 -0.93 -16.53 21.51
CA CYS A 35 -1.53 -15.22 21.67
C CYS A 35 -2.17 -15.01 23.04
N MET A 36 -2.74 -16.06 23.64
CA MET A 36 -3.25 -15.98 25.01
C MET A 36 -2.14 -15.74 26.02
N GLN A 37 -0.98 -16.38 25.88
CA GLN A 37 0.19 -16.07 26.73
C GLN A 37 0.64 -14.61 26.57
N VAL A 38 0.65 -14.10 25.33
CA VAL A 38 0.96 -12.70 25.05
C VAL A 38 -0.05 -11.76 25.70
N PHE A 39 -1.35 -12.08 25.67
CA PHE A 39 -2.41 -11.27 26.29
C PHE A 39 -2.35 -11.31 27.82
N GLN A 40 -2.05 -12.47 28.42
CA GLN A 40 -1.84 -12.59 29.86
C GLN A 40 -0.65 -11.75 30.33
N ALA A 41 0.40 -11.65 29.52
CA ALA A 41 1.61 -10.88 29.80
C ALA A 41 1.66 -9.51 29.10
N VAL A 42 0.51 -8.92 28.72
CA VAL A 42 0.46 -7.77 27.79
C VAL A 42 1.31 -6.56 28.22
N GLN A 43 1.52 -6.35 29.52
CA GLN A 43 2.33 -5.24 30.04
C GLN A 43 3.83 -5.41 29.75
N HIS A 44 4.29 -6.64 29.54
CA HIS A 44 5.68 -7.02 29.31
C HIS A 44 5.90 -7.62 27.92
N ALA A 45 4.82 -7.92 27.19
CA ALA A 45 4.90 -8.49 25.87
C ALA A 45 5.44 -7.49 24.84
N ASP A 46 6.18 -8.00 23.86
CA ASP A 46 6.64 -7.23 22.71
C ASP A 46 5.44 -6.58 21.99
N PRO A 47 5.41 -5.24 21.85
CA PRO A 47 4.32 -4.53 21.19
C PRO A 47 4.01 -5.03 19.78
N VAL A 48 5.02 -5.49 19.02
CA VAL A 48 4.84 -6.01 17.67
C VAL A 48 4.07 -7.33 17.71
N ARG A 49 4.44 -8.22 18.62
CA ARG A 49 3.78 -9.51 18.81
C ARG A 49 2.35 -9.36 19.32
N THR A 50 2.11 -8.46 20.28
CA THR A 50 0.76 -8.15 20.78
C THR A 50 -0.13 -7.58 19.67
N ALA A 51 0.41 -6.70 18.83
CA ALA A 51 -0.31 -6.15 17.68
C ALA A 51 -0.71 -7.23 16.67
N SER A 52 0.21 -8.15 16.38
CA SER A 52 -0.06 -9.30 15.50
C SER A 52 -1.20 -10.15 16.04
N CYS A 53 -1.17 -10.49 17.33
CA CYS A 53 -2.23 -11.29 17.96
C CYS A 53 -3.61 -10.60 17.95
N ILE A 54 -3.67 -9.28 18.19
CA ILE A 54 -4.93 -8.52 18.10
C ILE A 54 -5.45 -8.52 16.66
N ARG A 55 -4.57 -8.39 15.66
CA ARG A 55 -4.98 -8.42 14.25
C ARG A 55 -5.52 -9.79 13.84
N THR A 56 -4.85 -10.87 14.23
CA THR A 56 -5.32 -12.24 13.97
C THR A 56 -6.67 -12.47 14.64
N LEU A 57 -6.84 -12.01 15.88
CA LEU A 57 -8.11 -12.08 16.61
C LEU A 57 -9.23 -11.31 15.90
N ALA A 58 -8.97 -10.07 15.48
CA ALA A 58 -9.95 -9.20 14.80
C ALA A 58 -10.47 -9.80 13.48
N MET A 59 -9.63 -10.57 12.79
CA MET A 59 -9.94 -11.11 11.46
C MET A 59 -10.64 -12.49 11.50
N TYR A 60 -10.29 -13.34 12.47
CA TYR A 60 -10.57 -14.78 12.35
C TYR A 60 -11.36 -15.40 13.50
N VAL A 61 -11.67 -14.64 14.56
CA VAL A 61 -12.17 -15.25 15.79
C VAL A 61 -13.63 -14.95 16.04
N ASP A 62 -14.40 -16.02 16.08
CA ASP A 62 -15.69 -16.03 16.75
C ASP A 62 -15.47 -16.06 18.27
N THR A 63 -15.78 -14.96 18.93
CA THR A 63 -15.58 -14.77 20.37
C THR A 63 -16.68 -15.43 21.21
N THR A 64 -17.69 -16.05 20.60
CA THR A 64 -18.79 -16.73 21.30
C THR A 64 -18.29 -17.84 22.21
N ASN A 65 -17.27 -18.59 21.76
CA ASN A 65 -16.70 -19.75 22.47
C ASN A 65 -15.65 -19.40 23.54
N PHE A 66 -15.36 -18.12 23.76
CA PHE A 66 -14.38 -17.75 24.78
C PHE A 66 -14.96 -17.97 26.17
N SER A 67 -14.15 -18.56 27.06
CA SER A 67 -14.47 -18.59 28.49
C SER A 67 -14.55 -17.15 29.03
N ALA A 68 -15.26 -16.94 30.14
CA ALA A 68 -15.33 -15.61 30.75
C ALA A 68 -13.93 -15.06 31.10
N ASN A 69 -13.02 -15.94 31.52
CA ASN A 69 -11.64 -15.59 31.84
C ASN A 69 -10.84 -15.17 30.60
N ASP A 70 -10.99 -15.89 29.49
CA ASP A 70 -10.33 -15.56 28.23
C ASP A 70 -10.85 -14.23 27.67
N LYS A 71 -12.17 -14.01 27.73
CA LYS A 71 -12.78 -12.72 27.34
C LYS A 71 -12.17 -11.58 28.13
N ASN A 72 -12.09 -11.69 29.45
CA ASN A 72 -11.52 -10.65 30.30
C ASN A 72 -10.03 -10.40 29.98
N THR A 73 -9.26 -11.48 29.79
CA THR A 73 -7.83 -11.39 29.45
C THR A 73 -7.63 -10.63 28.13
N VAL A 74 -8.41 -10.97 27.11
CA VAL A 74 -8.33 -10.37 25.79
C VAL A 74 -8.83 -8.93 25.81
N VAL A 75 -9.90 -8.63 26.57
CA VAL A 75 -10.38 -7.26 26.76
C VAL A 75 -9.29 -6.39 27.39
N LEU A 76 -8.66 -6.85 28.48
CA LEU A 76 -7.59 -6.08 29.14
C LEU A 76 -6.41 -5.83 28.21
N ALA A 77 -5.96 -6.86 27.49
CA ALA A 77 -4.86 -6.72 26.53
C ALA A 77 -5.21 -5.76 25.39
N THR A 78 -6.44 -5.85 24.87
CA THR A 78 -6.91 -5.00 23.78
C THR A 78 -7.10 -3.55 24.24
N GLN A 79 -7.62 -3.32 25.45
CA GLN A 79 -7.71 -1.97 26.04
C GLN A 79 -6.32 -1.37 26.29
N TYR A 80 -5.36 -2.19 26.73
CA TYR A 80 -3.97 -1.76 26.92
C TYR A 80 -3.36 -1.28 25.60
N VAL A 81 -3.55 -2.04 24.51
CA VAL A 81 -3.08 -1.66 23.18
C VAL A 81 -3.85 -0.46 22.65
N TYR A 82 -5.17 -0.41 22.78
CA TYR A 82 -6.00 0.72 22.38
C TYR A 82 -5.53 2.03 23.02
N ALA A 83 -5.12 2.01 24.29
CA ALA A 83 -4.64 3.21 24.97
C ALA A 83 -3.26 3.70 24.49
N ARG A 84 -2.39 2.80 24.00
CA ARG A 84 -0.96 3.09 23.76
C ARG A 84 -0.53 3.06 22.29
N ALA A 85 -1.31 2.42 21.43
CA ALA A 85 -0.91 2.16 20.07
C ALA A 85 -1.08 3.36 19.13
N ASN A 86 -0.55 3.20 17.91
CA ASN A 86 -0.80 4.13 16.81
C ASN A 86 -2.29 4.04 16.34
N PRO A 87 -2.80 5.05 15.61
CA PRO A 87 -4.22 5.11 15.24
C PRO A 87 -4.76 3.89 14.49
N GLN A 88 -3.93 3.22 13.68
CA GLN A 88 -4.36 2.02 12.95
C GLN A 88 -4.63 0.87 13.91
N LEU A 89 -3.69 0.58 14.81
CA LEU A 89 -3.85 -0.52 15.76
C LEU A 89 -4.90 -0.19 16.83
N GLN A 90 -5.13 1.09 17.14
CA GLN A 90 -6.29 1.52 17.94
C GLN A 90 -7.62 1.16 17.26
N TYR A 91 -7.73 1.39 15.95
CA TYR A 91 -8.92 1.00 15.21
C TYR A 91 -9.14 -0.52 15.22
N GLU A 92 -8.09 -1.31 14.96
CA GLU A 92 -8.12 -2.78 15.01
C GLU A 92 -8.53 -3.28 16.42
N ALA A 93 -7.93 -2.72 17.47
CA ALA A 93 -8.30 -3.02 18.86
C ALA A 93 -9.75 -2.62 19.18
N GLY A 94 -10.25 -1.52 18.62
CA GLY A 94 -11.63 -1.09 18.80
C GLY A 94 -12.66 -2.07 18.21
N ILE A 95 -12.34 -2.72 17.09
CA ILE A 95 -13.18 -3.76 16.49
C ILE A 95 -13.30 -4.95 17.43
N VAL A 96 -12.16 -5.42 17.96
CA VAL A 96 -12.10 -6.53 18.91
C VAL A 96 -12.90 -6.24 20.18
N LEU A 97 -12.73 -5.05 20.77
CA LEU A 97 -13.48 -4.66 21.97
C LEU A 97 -14.98 -4.67 21.73
N LYS A 98 -15.41 -4.17 20.57
CA LYS A 98 -16.83 -4.19 20.18
C LYS A 98 -17.36 -5.61 20.01
N GLN A 99 -16.59 -6.51 19.38
CA GLN A 99 -16.95 -7.94 19.25
C GLN A 99 -17.05 -8.65 20.60
N LEU A 100 -16.27 -8.21 21.60
CA LEU A 100 -16.31 -8.73 22.96
C LEU A 100 -17.38 -8.09 23.85
N GLY A 101 -18.14 -7.12 23.33
CA GLY A 101 -19.11 -6.35 24.12
C GLY A 101 -18.46 -5.46 25.19
N ALA A 102 -17.16 -5.19 25.07
CA ALA A 102 -16.42 -4.37 26.01
C ALA A 102 -16.51 -2.89 25.64
N PRO A 103 -16.57 -1.98 26.62
CA PRO A 103 -16.54 -0.56 26.34
C PRO A 103 -15.19 -0.17 25.75
N LEU A 104 -15.23 0.75 24.78
CA LEU A 104 -14.03 1.43 24.31
C LEU A 104 -13.49 2.27 25.48
N PRO A 105 -12.21 2.14 25.84
CA PRO A 105 -11.59 3.04 26.81
C PRO A 105 -11.84 4.47 26.36
N THR A 106 -12.32 5.31 27.27
CA THR A 106 -12.26 6.76 27.08
C THR A 106 -10.80 7.05 26.78
N VAL A 107 -10.50 7.51 25.56
CA VAL A 107 -9.14 7.88 25.18
C VAL A 107 -8.78 8.97 26.16
N ILE A 108 -8.04 8.63 27.22
CA ILE A 108 -7.53 9.62 28.15
C ILE A 108 -6.72 10.53 27.24
N PRO A 109 -7.13 11.81 27.05
CA PRO A 109 -6.39 12.73 26.22
C PRO A 109 -4.99 12.70 26.80
N LYS A 110 -4.03 12.16 26.02
CA LYS A 110 -2.72 11.76 26.52
C LYS A 110 -2.27 12.81 27.52
N SER A 111 -2.22 12.43 28.81
CA SER A 111 -1.40 13.15 29.78
C SER A 111 -0.10 13.43 29.06
N THR A 112 0.37 14.67 29.14
CA THR A 112 1.54 15.23 28.48
C THR A 112 2.84 14.54 28.86
N HIS A 113 2.82 13.24 29.16
CA HIS A 113 3.92 12.33 28.96
C HIS A 113 4.35 12.43 27.51
N THR A 114 5.36 13.26 27.33
CA THR A 114 6.28 13.36 26.22
C THR A 114 6.27 12.04 25.48
N ALA A 115 5.54 12.02 24.37
CA ALA A 115 5.57 10.87 23.49
C ALA A 115 7.04 10.61 23.23
N THR A 116 7.53 9.45 23.67
CA THR A 116 8.62 8.74 23.00
C THR A 116 8.10 8.30 21.63
N THR A 117 7.61 9.28 20.86
CA THR A 117 7.87 9.42 19.44
C THR A 117 9.26 8.84 19.30
N SER A 118 9.40 7.75 18.54
CA SER A 118 10.69 7.35 18.03
C SER A 118 11.43 8.63 17.73
N THR A 119 12.55 8.86 18.40
CA THR A 119 13.41 10.00 18.16
C THR A 119 14.04 9.78 16.79
N GLN A 120 13.22 9.65 15.74
CA GLN A 120 13.51 10.19 14.43
C GLN A 120 13.85 11.62 14.75
N SER A 121 15.15 11.85 14.94
CA SER A 121 15.70 13.15 15.28
C SER A 121 14.98 14.12 14.37
N ARG A 122 14.28 15.09 14.96
CA ARG A 122 13.62 16.12 14.18
C ARG A 122 14.74 16.83 13.44
N GLN A 123 15.04 16.33 12.24
CA GLN A 123 16.04 16.89 11.37
C GLN A 123 15.65 18.36 11.22
N PRO A 124 16.60 19.29 11.40
CA PRO A 124 16.30 20.70 11.31
C PRO A 124 15.57 20.96 9.99
N ARG A 125 14.47 21.72 10.08
CA ARG A 125 13.65 22.05 8.91
C ARG A 125 14.54 22.85 7.96
N TYR A 126 14.70 22.38 6.73
CA TYR A 126 15.40 23.13 5.70
C TYR A 126 14.61 24.39 5.36
N THR A 127 15.23 25.53 5.57
CA THR A 127 14.70 26.85 5.20
C THR A 127 15.41 27.32 3.93
N PRO A 128 14.77 27.22 2.75
CA PRO A 128 15.36 27.70 1.50
C PRO A 128 15.54 29.22 1.56
N GLU A 129 16.73 29.70 1.22
CA GLU A 129 16.96 31.13 1.02
C GLU A 129 16.41 31.58 -0.34
N THR A 130 15.93 32.81 -0.42
CA THR A 130 15.51 33.39 -1.69
C THR A 130 16.73 33.71 -2.55
N CYS A 131 16.78 33.17 -3.76
CA CYS A 131 17.93 33.37 -4.63
C CYS A 131 17.80 34.63 -5.48
N THR A 132 18.84 35.46 -5.46
CA THR A 132 18.95 36.59 -6.38
C THR A 132 19.17 36.10 -7.81
N LYS A 133 18.88 36.97 -8.80
CA LYS A 133 19.14 36.67 -10.22
C LYS A 133 20.63 36.34 -10.47
N SER A 134 21.53 37.07 -9.82
CA SER A 134 22.98 36.84 -9.91
C SER A 134 23.37 35.49 -9.33
N SER A 135 22.90 35.16 -8.12
CA SER A 135 23.25 33.88 -7.48
C SER A 135 22.72 32.68 -8.26
N THR A 136 21.50 32.78 -8.80
CA THR A 136 20.90 31.76 -9.68
C THR A 136 21.71 31.56 -10.96
N ARG A 137 22.24 32.64 -11.56
CA ARG A 137 23.10 32.55 -12.75
C ARG A 137 24.38 31.78 -12.46
N TYR A 138 25.04 32.04 -11.33
CA TYR A 138 26.21 31.29 -10.90
C TYR A 138 25.89 29.83 -10.57
N ALA A 139 24.79 29.57 -9.84
CA ALA A 139 24.34 28.22 -9.54
C ALA A 139 24.09 27.40 -10.82
N LYS A 140 23.46 28.00 -11.84
CA LYS A 140 23.28 27.39 -13.16
C LYS A 140 24.60 27.08 -13.86
N LYS A 141 25.59 27.98 -13.79
CA LYS A 141 26.94 27.76 -14.35
C LYS A 141 27.62 26.55 -13.71
N TYR A 142 27.64 26.48 -12.38
CA TYR A 142 28.25 25.37 -11.64
C TYR A 142 27.49 24.06 -11.87
N THR A 143 26.16 24.10 -11.91
CA THR A 143 25.32 22.92 -12.21
C THR A 143 25.60 22.36 -13.61
N ARG A 144 25.80 23.22 -14.62
CA ARG A 144 26.21 22.78 -15.97
C ARG A 144 27.59 22.14 -15.96
N ALA A 145 28.54 22.66 -15.18
CA ALA A 145 29.86 22.05 -15.01
C ALA A 145 29.77 20.67 -14.34
N GLY A 146 28.99 20.56 -13.25
CA GLY A 146 28.72 19.29 -12.58
C GLY A 146 28.10 18.26 -13.52
N LYS A 147 27.12 18.66 -14.34
CA LYS A 147 26.47 17.77 -15.33
C LYS A 147 27.47 17.18 -16.33
N ARG A 148 28.49 17.94 -16.76
CA ARG A 148 29.55 17.41 -17.64
C ARG A 148 30.42 16.37 -16.94
N HIS A 149 30.74 16.55 -15.66
CA HIS A 149 31.46 15.55 -14.88
C HIS A 149 30.61 14.30 -14.63
N HIS A 150 29.34 14.49 -14.29
CA HIS A 150 28.38 13.43 -14.05
C HIS A 150 28.24 12.48 -15.24
N ARG A 151 28.04 13.04 -16.44
CA ARG A 151 27.97 12.28 -17.70
C ARG A 151 29.23 11.46 -18.03
N ARG A 152 30.37 11.81 -17.42
CA ARG A 152 31.65 11.10 -17.59
C ARG A 152 31.90 10.09 -16.47
N GLY A 153 30.90 9.77 -15.64
CA GLY A 153 31.03 8.91 -14.46
C GLY A 153 31.88 9.52 -13.33
N ARG A 154 32.23 10.81 -13.39
CA ARG A 154 33.11 11.48 -12.41
C ARG A 154 32.28 12.07 -11.27
N TYR A 155 31.56 11.22 -10.53
CA TYR A 155 30.55 11.65 -9.54
C TYR A 155 31.11 12.57 -8.46
N LYS A 156 32.27 12.27 -7.86
CA LYS A 156 32.92 13.16 -6.88
C LYS A 156 33.17 14.58 -7.40
N LYS A 157 33.64 14.70 -8.64
CA LYS A 157 33.84 16.01 -9.30
C LYS A 157 32.51 16.69 -9.60
N ALA A 158 31.47 15.93 -9.93
CA ALA A 158 30.12 16.46 -10.13
C ALA A 158 29.54 17.02 -8.82
N VAL A 159 29.61 16.25 -7.73
CA VAL A 159 29.19 16.67 -6.38
C VAL A 159 29.86 17.98 -5.98
N SER A 160 31.18 18.08 -6.10
CA SER A 160 31.91 19.33 -5.78
C SER A 160 31.38 20.54 -6.56
N GLN A 161 31.03 20.37 -7.84
CA GLN A 161 30.44 21.46 -8.63
C GLN A 161 29.01 21.77 -8.19
N TYR A 162 28.20 20.77 -7.84
CA TYR A 162 26.85 21.00 -7.33
C TYR A 162 26.85 21.66 -5.95
N GLU A 163 27.78 21.30 -5.07
CA GLU A 163 27.99 22.01 -3.80
C GLU A 163 28.35 23.49 -4.04
N ARG A 164 29.21 23.79 -5.01
CA ARG A 164 29.49 25.19 -5.41
C ARG A 164 28.25 25.90 -5.95
N ALA A 165 27.32 25.18 -6.60
CA ALA A 165 26.04 25.75 -7.01
C ALA A 165 25.16 26.08 -5.79
N LEU A 166 25.04 25.14 -4.85
CA LEU A 166 24.21 25.29 -3.64
C LEU A 166 24.79 26.31 -2.65
N LYS A 167 26.12 26.49 -2.61
CA LYS A 167 26.76 27.61 -1.88
C LYS A 167 26.38 28.98 -2.44
N ARG A 168 26.00 29.07 -3.72
CA ARG A 168 25.52 30.34 -4.32
C ARG A 168 24.04 30.54 -4.10
N CYS A 169 23.25 29.47 -4.26
CA CYS A 169 21.81 29.50 -4.12
C CYS A 169 21.39 28.15 -3.54
N ASN A 170 21.18 28.10 -2.22
CA ASN A 170 20.91 26.84 -1.53
C ASN A 170 19.59 26.22 -2.00
N SER A 171 18.60 27.03 -2.37
CA SER A 171 17.28 26.61 -2.86
C SER A 171 17.23 26.34 -4.37
N TYR A 172 18.38 26.26 -5.05
CA TYR A 172 18.45 25.99 -6.48
C TYR A 172 18.01 24.54 -6.79
N LEU A 173 16.73 24.32 -7.06
CA LEU A 173 16.13 22.99 -7.28
C LEU A 173 16.92 22.08 -8.24
N PRO A 174 17.37 22.53 -9.42
CA PRO A 174 18.16 21.67 -10.31
C PRO A 174 19.52 21.27 -9.73
N GLY A 175 20.08 22.09 -8.84
CA GLY A 175 21.30 21.78 -8.10
C GLY A 175 21.05 20.70 -7.05
N ILE A 176 19.99 20.86 -6.23
CA ILE A 176 19.60 19.90 -5.18
C ILE A 176 19.29 18.53 -5.76
N TYR A 177 18.49 18.47 -6.82
CA TYR A 177 18.17 17.22 -7.50
C TYR A 177 19.42 16.52 -8.06
N ARG A 178 20.31 17.28 -8.72
CA ARG A 178 21.50 16.69 -9.36
C ARG A 178 22.58 16.25 -8.37
N ILE A 179 22.71 16.92 -7.22
CA ILE A 179 23.61 16.42 -6.16
C ILE A 179 23.05 15.15 -5.53
N ALA A 180 21.72 15.04 -5.38
CA ALA A 180 21.07 13.81 -4.92
C ALA A 180 21.37 12.65 -5.89
N ALA A 181 21.16 12.86 -7.20
CA ALA A 181 21.44 11.88 -8.24
C ALA A 181 22.92 11.47 -8.26
N ALA A 182 23.84 12.44 -8.14
CA ALA A 182 25.27 12.14 -8.09
C ALA A 182 25.68 11.30 -6.87
N HIS A 183 25.06 11.54 -5.71
CA HIS A 183 25.28 10.71 -4.52
C HIS A 183 24.65 9.32 -4.66
N ALA A 184 23.47 9.21 -5.26
CA ALA A 184 22.85 7.93 -5.54
C ALA A 184 23.72 7.07 -6.47
N ALA A 185 24.24 7.67 -7.56
CA ALA A 185 25.13 7.01 -8.50
C ALA A 185 26.52 6.66 -7.92
N GLU A 186 26.98 7.40 -6.90
CA GLU A 186 28.18 7.06 -6.11
C GLU A 186 27.91 5.94 -5.07
N GLY A 187 26.65 5.58 -4.83
CA GLY A 187 26.24 4.64 -3.77
C GLY A 187 26.12 5.28 -2.38
N ASN A 188 26.23 6.61 -2.26
CA ASN A 188 26.07 7.33 -1.01
C ASN A 188 24.60 7.60 -0.68
N ARG A 189 23.92 6.56 -0.19
CA ARG A 189 22.47 6.56 0.10
C ARG A 189 22.06 7.64 1.10
N GLU A 190 22.84 7.81 2.17
CA GLU A 190 22.53 8.77 3.23
C GLU A 190 22.49 10.20 2.72
N LYS A 191 23.54 10.63 1.99
CA LYS A 191 23.58 11.99 1.43
C LYS A 191 22.54 12.20 0.35
N CYS A 192 22.27 11.20 -0.50
CA CYS A 192 21.17 11.25 -1.45
C CYS A 192 19.84 11.58 -0.74
N ASN A 193 19.51 10.83 0.30
CA ASN A 193 18.28 11.01 1.08
C ASN A 193 18.20 12.37 1.79
N VAL A 194 19.33 12.96 2.20
CA VAL A 194 19.37 14.33 2.73
C VAL A 194 18.88 15.33 1.68
N TYR A 195 19.40 15.27 0.45
CA TYR A 195 19.01 16.22 -0.60
C TYR A 195 17.59 15.98 -1.13
N LEU A 196 17.12 14.73 -1.19
CA LEU A 196 15.71 14.44 -1.51
C LEU A 196 14.76 14.96 -0.42
N ARG A 197 15.14 14.89 0.86
CA ARG A 197 14.40 15.53 1.96
C ARG A 197 14.35 17.05 1.79
N GLN A 198 15.44 17.69 1.34
CA GLN A 198 15.42 19.12 1.07
C GLN A 198 14.42 19.48 -0.03
N LEU A 199 14.41 18.75 -1.17
CA LEU A 199 13.38 18.92 -2.20
C LEU A 199 11.97 18.80 -1.62
N LYS A 200 11.76 17.76 -0.81
CA LYS A 200 10.47 17.52 -0.15
C LYS A 200 10.04 18.67 0.76
N GLN A 201 10.99 19.26 1.51
CA GLN A 201 10.73 20.36 2.44
C GLN A 201 10.48 21.70 1.76
N ILE A 202 10.97 21.91 0.52
CA ILE A 202 10.67 23.11 -0.29
C ILE A 202 9.20 23.14 -0.72
N ASP A 203 8.58 21.97 -0.90
CA ASP A 203 7.15 21.82 -1.15
C ASP A 203 6.58 22.65 -2.33
N SER A 204 7.34 22.73 -3.44
CA SER A 204 6.90 23.37 -4.67
C SER A 204 6.58 22.35 -5.75
N ALA A 205 5.71 22.69 -6.71
CA ALA A 205 5.38 21.80 -7.82
C ALA A 205 6.63 21.33 -8.58
N LYS A 206 7.60 22.23 -8.81
CA LYS A 206 8.89 21.90 -9.45
C LYS A 206 9.78 20.99 -8.60
N ALA A 207 9.70 21.10 -7.27
CA ALA A 207 10.45 20.20 -6.39
C ALA A 207 9.82 18.79 -6.40
N ASN A 208 8.48 18.71 -6.44
CA ASN A 208 7.76 17.45 -6.60
C ASN A 208 8.06 16.81 -7.95
N GLU A 209 8.11 17.57 -9.05
CA GLU A 209 8.53 17.10 -10.38
C GLU A 209 9.87 16.36 -10.28
N HIS A 210 10.88 16.94 -9.61
CA HIS A 210 12.17 16.27 -9.39
C HIS A 210 12.09 15.01 -8.50
N LEU A 211 11.19 14.96 -7.53
CA LEU A 211 10.95 13.74 -6.75
C LEU A 211 10.28 12.64 -7.60
N LEU A 212 9.42 13.02 -8.54
CA LEU A 212 8.81 12.11 -9.52
C LEU A 212 9.85 11.63 -10.53
N ASP A 213 10.69 12.52 -11.07
CA ASP A 213 11.78 12.19 -11.99
C ASP A 213 12.73 11.15 -11.38
N ALA A 214 13.01 11.26 -10.09
CA ALA A 214 13.90 10.35 -9.37
C ALA A 214 13.41 8.89 -9.45
N ARG A 215 12.10 8.64 -9.59
CA ARG A 215 11.51 7.28 -9.64
C ARG A 215 11.98 6.47 -10.85
N GLY A 216 12.23 7.14 -11.98
CA GLY A 216 12.53 6.50 -13.26
C GLY A 216 13.96 6.76 -13.75
N SER A 217 14.76 7.53 -13.00
CA SER A 217 16.10 7.92 -13.41
C SER A 217 17.12 6.82 -13.08
N ASP A 218 17.96 6.47 -14.06
CA ASP A 218 19.00 5.45 -13.92
C ASP A 218 19.95 5.70 -12.74
N ASP A 219 20.25 6.97 -12.46
CA ASP A 219 21.10 7.39 -11.33
C ASP A 219 20.58 6.92 -9.96
N PHE A 220 19.29 6.61 -9.84
CA PHE A 220 18.64 6.17 -8.61
C PHE A 220 18.29 4.68 -8.57
N GLN A 221 18.68 3.87 -9.57
CA GLN A 221 18.35 2.44 -9.58
C GLN A 221 18.79 1.72 -8.29
N GLY A 222 19.99 2.02 -7.78
CA GLY A 222 20.52 1.46 -6.53
C GLY A 222 19.84 1.97 -5.24
N MET A 223 18.92 2.93 -5.35
CA MET A 223 18.11 3.49 -4.27
C MET A 223 16.70 2.89 -4.22
N HIS A 224 16.29 2.12 -5.23
CA HIS A 224 14.92 1.62 -5.33
C HIS A 224 14.51 0.68 -4.20
N ASP A 225 15.46 0.07 -3.47
CA ASP A 225 15.19 -0.75 -2.28
C ASP A 225 15.37 0.00 -0.95
N ASP A 226 15.79 1.27 -0.99
CA ASP A 226 15.90 2.12 0.20
C ASP A 226 14.51 2.63 0.63
N GLU A 227 14.11 2.31 1.86
CA GLU A 227 12.78 2.68 2.39
C GLU A 227 12.60 4.20 2.47
N THR A 228 13.65 4.94 2.81
CA THR A 228 13.59 6.40 2.90
C THR A 228 13.38 7.02 1.52
N PHE A 229 14.11 6.53 0.51
CA PHE A 229 13.93 6.93 -0.89
C PHE A 229 12.49 6.69 -1.35
N ARG A 230 11.93 5.49 -1.12
CA ARG A 230 10.53 5.16 -1.47
C ARG A 230 9.54 6.09 -0.78
N SER A 231 9.74 6.37 0.51
CA SER A 231 8.87 7.27 1.27
C SER A 231 8.88 8.70 0.71
N LEU A 232 10.06 9.22 0.39
CA LEU A 232 10.27 10.59 -0.12
C LEU A 232 9.74 10.79 -1.53
N THR A 233 10.12 9.88 -2.45
CA THR A 233 9.80 9.99 -3.88
C THR A 233 8.44 9.42 -4.20
N GLY A 234 7.95 8.46 -3.41
CA GLY A 234 6.78 7.67 -3.70
C GLY A 234 7.01 6.53 -4.70
N PHE A 235 8.27 6.16 -4.96
CA PHE A 235 8.60 5.00 -5.78
C PHE A 235 7.96 3.70 -5.27
N VAL A 236 7.34 2.96 -6.19
CA VAL A 236 6.76 1.63 -5.96
C VAL A 236 6.91 0.79 -7.23
N ARG A 237 7.09 -0.52 -7.06
CA ARG A 237 7.01 -1.51 -8.14
C ARG A 237 5.60 -2.04 -8.24
N ILE A 238 4.98 -1.92 -9.41
CA ILE A 238 3.61 -2.33 -9.65
C ILE A 238 3.57 -3.60 -10.50
N ARG A 239 2.80 -4.60 -10.06
CA ARG A 239 2.35 -5.73 -10.88
C ARG A 239 0.90 -5.50 -11.28
N LEU A 240 0.60 -5.57 -12.57
CA LEU A 240 -0.75 -5.38 -13.11
C LEU A 240 -1.23 -6.68 -13.76
N LEU A 241 -2.33 -7.23 -13.25
CA LEU A 241 -2.87 -8.52 -13.66
C LEU A 241 -4.25 -8.36 -14.27
N ASN A 242 -4.52 -9.14 -15.31
CA ASN A 242 -5.84 -9.28 -15.93
C ASN A 242 -6.47 -10.61 -15.52
N ALA A 243 -7.59 -10.58 -14.80
CA ALA A 243 -8.22 -11.79 -14.27
C ALA A 243 -9.37 -12.35 -15.12
N ILE A 244 -9.82 -11.65 -16.18
CA ILE A 244 -10.94 -12.10 -17.03
C ILE A 244 -10.51 -12.37 -18.48
N GLY A 245 -9.21 -12.51 -18.71
CA GLY A 245 -8.65 -12.89 -20.01
C GLY A 245 -8.94 -11.85 -21.10
N LYS A 246 -9.48 -12.29 -22.25
CA LYS A 246 -9.59 -11.43 -23.45
C LYS A 246 -10.43 -10.17 -23.21
N MET A 247 -11.48 -10.27 -22.38
CA MET A 247 -12.43 -9.18 -22.10
C MET A 247 -11.81 -8.04 -21.27
N GLY A 248 -10.74 -8.31 -20.52
CA GLY A 248 -10.10 -7.31 -19.65
C GLY A 248 -8.89 -6.60 -20.23
N ARG A 249 -8.51 -6.92 -21.47
CA ARG A 249 -7.25 -6.43 -22.03
C ARG A 249 -7.25 -4.92 -22.23
N ASP A 250 -8.36 -4.34 -22.65
CA ASP A 250 -8.41 -2.91 -22.96
C ASP A 250 -8.39 -2.09 -21.67
N GLU A 251 -9.07 -2.54 -20.62
CA GLU A 251 -9.02 -1.94 -19.30
C GLU A 251 -7.63 -2.05 -18.65
N VAL A 252 -6.98 -3.21 -18.74
CA VAL A 252 -5.59 -3.35 -18.28
C VAL A 252 -4.65 -2.44 -19.06
N LYS A 253 -4.81 -2.31 -20.39
CA LYS A 253 -4.02 -1.35 -21.19
C LYS A 253 -4.29 0.10 -20.79
N ARG A 254 -5.55 0.47 -20.49
CA ARG A 254 -5.94 1.80 -20.01
C ARG A 254 -5.22 2.13 -18.69
N ILE A 255 -5.33 1.24 -17.70
CA ILE A 255 -4.67 1.39 -16.40
C ILE A 255 -3.14 1.47 -16.58
N GLN A 256 -2.56 0.61 -17.41
CA GLN A 256 -1.12 0.61 -17.72
C GLN A 256 -0.68 1.96 -18.31
N LYS A 257 -1.44 2.51 -19.27
CA LYS A 257 -1.18 3.81 -19.90
C LYS A 257 -1.18 4.93 -18.85
N TYR A 258 -2.13 4.92 -17.93
CA TYR A 258 -2.24 5.96 -16.90
C TYR A 258 -1.11 5.88 -15.88
N LEU A 259 -0.79 4.68 -15.40
CA LEU A 259 0.34 4.46 -14.49
C LEU A 259 1.66 4.96 -15.11
N LYS A 260 1.89 4.70 -16.41
CA LYS A 260 3.05 5.22 -17.14
C LYS A 260 3.06 6.75 -17.21
N LYS A 261 1.92 7.39 -17.49
CA LYS A 261 1.82 8.86 -17.53
C LYS A 261 2.13 9.50 -16.17
N LEU A 262 1.80 8.82 -15.07
CA LEU A 262 2.14 9.24 -13.70
C LEU A 262 3.56 8.82 -13.24
N ASN A 263 4.39 8.35 -14.18
CA ASN A 263 5.76 7.91 -13.93
C ASN A 263 5.89 6.77 -12.89
N TYR A 264 4.89 5.86 -12.83
CA TYR A 264 4.99 4.64 -12.04
C TYR A 264 5.74 3.55 -12.81
N THR A 265 6.55 2.77 -12.07
CA THR A 265 7.26 1.62 -12.64
C THR A 265 6.36 0.39 -12.60
N ILE A 266 5.98 -0.08 -13.79
CA ILE A 266 5.22 -1.33 -13.95
C ILE A 266 6.24 -2.42 -14.23
N GLY A 267 6.53 -3.24 -13.22
CA GLY A 267 7.53 -4.31 -13.34
C GLY A 267 7.01 -5.51 -14.10
N GLU A 268 5.70 -5.79 -14.02
CA GLU A 268 5.09 -6.91 -14.73
C GLU A 268 3.64 -6.60 -15.11
N VAL A 269 3.25 -7.01 -16.32
CA VAL A 269 1.85 -7.09 -16.75
C VAL A 269 1.57 -8.54 -17.10
N GLY A 270 0.55 -9.14 -16.49
CA GLY A 270 0.30 -10.58 -16.60
C GLY A 270 -1.17 -10.95 -16.57
N VAL A 271 -1.41 -12.26 -16.54
CA VAL A 271 -2.74 -12.86 -16.33
C VAL A 271 -2.83 -13.31 -14.89
N ASP A 272 -3.93 -13.01 -14.22
CA ASP A 272 -4.23 -13.60 -12.93
C ASP A 272 -4.65 -15.06 -13.13
N ARG A 273 -3.88 -16.01 -12.60
CA ARG A 273 -4.08 -17.45 -12.79
C ARG A 273 -4.93 -18.10 -11.70
N ARG A 274 -5.57 -17.30 -10.84
CA ARG A 274 -6.50 -17.85 -9.84
C ARG A 274 -7.71 -18.44 -10.56
N ASP A 275 -8.00 -19.72 -10.31
CA ASP A 275 -9.13 -20.44 -10.93
C ASP A 275 -10.47 -19.76 -10.65
N ASN A 276 -10.59 -19.08 -9.51
CA ASN A 276 -11.73 -18.27 -9.12
C ASN A 276 -11.31 -16.81 -9.00
N ALA A 277 -11.06 -16.17 -10.14
CA ALA A 277 -10.84 -14.74 -10.18
C ALA A 277 -11.98 -14.01 -9.44
N PRO A 278 -11.66 -13.06 -8.54
CA PRO A 278 -12.68 -12.32 -7.82
C PRO A 278 -13.57 -11.56 -8.80
N PRO A 279 -14.86 -11.38 -8.51
CA PRO A 279 -15.77 -10.67 -9.40
C PRO A 279 -15.48 -9.17 -9.49
N TYR A 280 -14.56 -8.62 -8.68
CA TYR A 280 -14.24 -7.20 -8.67
C TYR A 280 -12.75 -6.96 -8.52
N PRO A 281 -12.22 -5.81 -9.00
CA PRO A 281 -10.80 -5.54 -8.94
C PRO A 281 -10.27 -5.58 -7.50
N GLU A 282 -9.06 -6.09 -7.34
CA GLU A 282 -8.37 -6.17 -6.05
C GLU A 282 -7.01 -5.49 -6.15
N ILE A 283 -6.66 -4.68 -5.15
CA ILE A 283 -5.37 -4.02 -5.02
C ILE A 283 -4.72 -4.49 -3.73
N TRP A 284 -3.59 -5.18 -3.83
CA TRP A 284 -2.76 -5.51 -2.67
C TRP A 284 -1.58 -4.57 -2.60
N TYR A 285 -1.18 -4.22 -1.39
CA TYR A 285 -0.05 -3.32 -1.21
C TYR A 285 0.72 -3.63 0.07
N LYS A 286 2.02 -3.31 0.06
CA LYS A 286 2.83 -3.26 1.29
C LYS A 286 2.48 -1.99 2.07
N PRO A 287 2.54 -1.97 3.41
CA PRO A 287 2.18 -0.81 4.21
C PRO A 287 2.82 0.52 3.74
N ALA A 288 4.10 0.51 3.34
CA ALA A 288 4.81 1.67 2.81
C ALA A 288 4.24 2.23 1.49
N ALA A 289 3.54 1.40 0.70
CA ALA A 289 2.95 1.72 -0.59
C ALA A 289 1.45 2.09 -0.52
N LYS A 290 0.90 2.26 0.70
CA LYS A 290 -0.53 2.55 0.92
C LYS A 290 -1.05 3.73 0.12
N ARG A 291 -0.27 4.82 0.03
CA ARG A 291 -0.64 6.02 -0.72
C ARG A 291 -0.82 5.71 -2.21
N GLN A 292 0.13 4.97 -2.78
CA GLN A 292 0.13 4.59 -4.19
C GLN A 292 -0.99 3.62 -4.51
N ALA A 293 -1.34 2.72 -3.58
CA ALA A 293 -2.49 1.83 -3.71
C ALA A 293 -3.82 2.61 -3.84
N LEU A 294 -3.97 3.74 -3.15
CA LEU A 294 -5.16 4.58 -3.28
C LEU A 294 -5.20 5.33 -4.61
N ILE A 295 -4.06 5.81 -5.08
CA ILE A 295 -3.96 6.41 -6.42
C ILE A 295 -4.31 5.35 -7.47
N ALA A 296 -3.77 4.15 -7.36
CA ALA A 296 -4.11 3.02 -8.21
C ALA A 296 -5.61 2.70 -8.19
N ARG A 297 -6.28 2.77 -7.03
CA ARG A 297 -7.74 2.59 -6.91
C ARG A 297 -8.52 3.63 -7.70
N GLU A 298 -8.10 4.89 -7.66
CA GLU A 298 -8.73 5.96 -8.44
C GLU A 298 -8.52 5.74 -9.95
N LEU A 299 -7.39 5.15 -10.36
CA LEU A 299 -7.12 4.82 -11.77
C LEU A 299 -7.91 3.62 -12.27
N VAL A 300 -8.06 2.60 -11.42
CA VAL A 300 -8.92 1.43 -11.70
C VAL A 300 -10.36 1.89 -11.92
N ASP A 301 -10.82 2.88 -11.16
CA ASP A 301 -12.12 3.54 -11.30
C ASP A 301 -13.31 2.57 -11.30
N HIS A 302 -13.23 1.55 -10.44
CA HIS A 302 -14.31 0.59 -10.24
C HIS A 302 -14.87 0.75 -8.81
N PRO A 303 -16.20 0.94 -8.63
CA PRO A 303 -16.78 1.26 -7.33
C PRO A 303 -16.57 0.16 -6.29
N LYS A 304 -16.58 -1.10 -6.73
CA LYS A 304 -16.39 -2.29 -5.89
C LYS A 304 -14.91 -2.73 -5.79
N THR A 305 -13.95 -1.87 -6.14
CA THR A 305 -12.51 -2.20 -5.99
C THR A 305 -12.19 -2.46 -4.53
N ARG A 306 -11.63 -3.64 -4.24
CA ARG A 306 -11.14 -4.01 -2.91
C ARG A 306 -9.68 -3.62 -2.77
N ILE A 307 -9.29 -3.18 -1.57
CA ILE A 307 -7.90 -2.84 -1.28
C ILE A 307 -7.45 -3.59 -0.02
N ASN A 308 -6.37 -4.35 -0.14
CA ASN A 308 -5.85 -5.26 0.88
C ASN A 308 -4.42 -4.87 1.26
N GLY A 309 -4.18 -4.51 2.52
CA GLY A 309 -2.86 -4.09 3.02
C GLY A 309 -1.92 -5.23 3.41
N ASN A 310 -2.19 -6.46 2.96
CA ASN A 310 -1.57 -7.69 3.45
C ASN A 310 -0.60 -8.29 2.42
N LEU A 311 0.10 -7.47 1.64
CA LEU A 311 1.12 -7.99 0.73
C LEU A 311 2.35 -8.42 1.54
N GLN A 312 2.84 -9.64 1.31
CA GLN A 312 3.97 -10.19 2.05
C GLN A 312 5.23 -9.31 1.88
N PRO A 313 6.05 -9.11 2.93
CA PRO A 313 7.21 -8.23 2.86
C PRO A 313 8.26 -8.62 1.82
N ASP A 314 8.46 -9.92 1.60
CA ASP A 314 9.39 -10.54 0.66
C ASP A 314 8.87 -10.56 -0.79
N TYR A 315 7.58 -10.27 -1.01
CA TYR A 315 7.02 -10.20 -2.34
C TYR A 315 7.74 -9.13 -3.19
N PRO A 316 8.11 -9.40 -4.46
CA PRO A 316 8.98 -8.51 -5.22
C PRO A 316 8.31 -7.19 -5.63
N PHE A 317 6.99 -7.11 -5.58
CA PHE A 317 6.21 -5.91 -5.91
C PHE A 317 5.69 -5.22 -4.66
N ASP A 318 5.52 -3.91 -4.73
CA ASP A 318 5.03 -3.11 -3.60
C ASP A 318 3.51 -2.88 -3.71
N VAL A 319 2.99 -2.91 -4.94
CA VAL A 319 1.56 -2.86 -5.26
C VAL A 319 1.24 -3.92 -6.31
N VAL A 320 0.18 -4.68 -6.11
CA VAL A 320 -0.39 -5.61 -7.09
C VAL A 320 -1.80 -5.14 -7.40
N ILE A 321 -2.10 -4.93 -8.67
CA ILE A 321 -3.43 -4.56 -9.15
C ILE A 321 -3.94 -5.75 -9.96
N SER A 322 -4.97 -6.44 -9.49
CA SER A 322 -5.69 -7.44 -10.27
C SER A 322 -6.99 -6.83 -10.75
N TRP A 323 -7.08 -6.53 -12.04
CA TRP A 323 -8.31 -6.03 -12.63
C TRP A 323 -9.23 -7.19 -13.01
N SER A 324 -10.49 -7.08 -12.60
CA SER A 324 -11.55 -8.03 -12.90
C SER A 324 -12.91 -7.33 -12.84
N VAL A 325 -13.95 -7.99 -13.33
CA VAL A 325 -15.32 -7.51 -13.27
C VAL A 325 -16.25 -8.71 -13.27
N LYS A 326 -17.44 -8.55 -12.68
CA LYS A 326 -18.44 -9.62 -12.65
C LYS A 326 -18.87 -9.88 -14.08
N LEU A 327 -18.88 -11.15 -14.49
CA LEU A 327 -19.43 -11.53 -15.78
C LEU A 327 -20.92 -11.81 -15.60
N VAL A 328 -21.74 -11.21 -16.47
CA VAL A 328 -23.18 -11.40 -16.53
C VAL A 328 -23.54 -11.98 -17.90
N LYS A 329 -24.57 -12.83 -17.94
CA LYS A 329 -25.10 -13.35 -19.20
C LYS A 329 -25.99 -12.29 -19.84
N ASN A 330 -25.76 -11.99 -21.11
CA ASN A 330 -26.64 -11.11 -21.88
C ASN A 330 -27.93 -11.87 -22.28
N GLN A 331 -28.81 -11.21 -23.04
CA GLN A 331 -30.06 -11.82 -23.55
C GLN A 331 -29.85 -13.03 -24.47
N TYR A 332 -28.62 -13.26 -24.94
CA TYR A 332 -28.22 -14.39 -25.79
C TYR A 332 -27.43 -15.47 -25.04
N ASP A 333 -27.44 -15.44 -23.70
CA ASP A 333 -26.70 -16.34 -22.82
C ASP A 333 -25.16 -16.23 -22.92
N GLU A 334 -24.64 -15.20 -23.58
CA GLU A 334 -23.20 -14.95 -23.69
C GLU A 334 -22.70 -14.16 -22.48
N LEU A 335 -21.56 -14.57 -21.93
CA LEU A 335 -20.90 -13.85 -20.84
C LEU A 335 -20.34 -12.51 -21.33
N GLN A 336 -20.70 -11.44 -20.65
CA GLN A 336 -20.17 -10.10 -20.87
C GLN A 336 -19.80 -9.45 -19.53
N PRO A 337 -18.83 -8.52 -19.52
CA PRO A 337 -18.58 -7.68 -18.36
C PRO A 337 -19.85 -6.98 -17.87
N GLU A 338 -20.12 -7.01 -16.57
CA GLU A 338 -21.11 -6.13 -15.93
C GLU A 338 -20.76 -4.69 -16.32
N SER A 339 -21.74 -3.94 -16.83
CA SER A 339 -21.51 -2.55 -17.22
C SER A 339 -21.05 -1.74 -16.02
N VAL A 340 -19.87 -1.12 -16.14
CA VAL A 340 -19.32 -0.24 -15.12
C VAL A 340 -19.32 1.16 -15.67
N ALA A 341 -20.09 2.05 -15.04
CA ALA A 341 -19.99 3.47 -15.33
C ALA A 341 -18.60 3.97 -14.91
N HIS A 342 -17.71 4.12 -15.88
CA HIS A 342 -16.43 4.79 -15.67
C HIS A 342 -16.70 6.28 -15.45
N LYS A 343 -16.12 6.84 -14.40
CA LYS A 343 -16.02 8.28 -14.21
C LYS A 343 -14.97 8.88 -15.12
N ILE A 344 -14.00 8.06 -15.49
CA ILE A 344 -12.88 8.46 -16.34
C ILE A 344 -13.28 8.41 -17.81
N ASP A 345 -13.40 9.59 -18.43
CA ASP A 345 -13.62 9.73 -19.87
C ASP A 345 -12.31 9.41 -20.64
N PRO A 346 -12.29 8.35 -21.47
CA PRO A 346 -11.13 7.98 -22.28
C PRO A 346 -10.66 9.08 -23.24
N ASP A 347 -11.53 10.03 -23.60
CA ASP A 347 -11.19 11.15 -24.48
C ASP A 347 -10.63 12.35 -23.71
N ASN A 348 -10.84 12.40 -22.38
CA ASN A 348 -10.39 13.49 -21.51
C ASN A 348 -9.35 13.07 -20.46
N ILE A 349 -8.53 12.08 -20.81
CA ILE A 349 -7.50 11.49 -19.95
C ILE A 349 -6.63 12.53 -19.25
N ASP A 350 -6.22 13.58 -19.97
CA ASP A 350 -5.24 14.53 -19.45
C ASP A 350 -5.82 15.46 -18.37
N ALA A 351 -7.11 15.79 -18.41
CA ALA A 351 -7.73 16.61 -17.37
C ALA A 351 -7.89 15.81 -16.07
N GLU A 352 -8.24 14.54 -16.20
CA GLU A 352 -8.43 13.65 -15.06
C GLU A 352 -7.12 13.23 -14.43
N LEU A 353 -6.09 12.95 -15.23
CA LEU A 353 -4.75 12.71 -14.73
C LEU A 353 -4.25 13.92 -13.95
N ARG A 354 -4.49 15.16 -14.41
CA ARG A 354 -4.19 16.36 -13.61
C ARG A 354 -4.97 16.41 -12.28
N SER A 355 -6.17 15.85 -12.22
CA SER A 355 -6.91 15.75 -10.95
C SER A 355 -6.26 14.72 -10.00
N ILE A 356 -5.77 13.61 -10.55
CA ILE A 356 -5.11 12.54 -9.80
C ILE A 356 -3.71 12.99 -9.35
N GLU A 357 -2.95 13.65 -10.22
CA GLU A 357 -1.66 14.30 -9.91
C GLU A 357 -1.82 15.30 -8.77
N ARG A 358 -2.87 16.13 -8.79
CA ARG A 358 -3.15 17.05 -7.67
C ARG A 358 -3.44 16.32 -6.36
N LYS A 359 -4.18 15.20 -6.41
CA LYS A 359 -4.43 14.35 -5.22
C LYS A 359 -3.14 13.69 -4.75
N GLU A 360 -2.29 13.25 -5.66
CA GLU A 360 -0.97 12.67 -5.36
C GLU A 360 -0.06 13.73 -4.72
N ASP A 361 0.03 14.92 -5.29
CA ASP A 361 0.74 16.06 -4.75
C ASP A 361 0.22 16.43 -3.35
N GLU A 362 -1.09 16.51 -3.15
CA GLU A 362 -1.65 16.77 -1.83
C GLU A 362 -1.29 15.64 -0.84
N ALA A 363 -1.33 14.38 -1.28
CA ALA A 363 -0.97 13.24 -0.45
C ALA A 363 0.53 13.19 -0.13
N LEU A 364 1.37 13.66 -1.05
CA LEU A 364 2.80 13.85 -0.86
C LEU A 364 3.06 14.98 0.14
N ARG A 365 2.29 16.06 0.08
CA ARG A 365 2.38 17.22 0.99
C ARG A 365 1.93 16.90 2.41
N LYS A 366 0.83 16.17 2.53
CA LYS A 366 0.12 15.91 3.79
C LYS A 366 -0.08 14.41 3.99
N PRO A 367 1.00 13.63 4.20
CA PRO A 367 0.94 12.17 4.22
C PRO A 367 -0.04 11.64 5.28
N THR A 368 0.00 12.18 6.51
CA THR A 368 -0.90 11.76 7.59
C THR A 368 -2.37 12.02 7.25
N ARG A 369 -2.69 13.16 6.64
CA ARG A 369 -4.07 13.50 6.25
C ARG A 369 -4.57 12.56 5.16
N ALA A 370 -3.72 12.25 4.18
CA ALA A 370 -4.04 11.31 3.12
C ALA A 370 -4.26 9.90 3.65
N LEU A 371 -3.40 9.44 4.58
CA LEU A 371 -3.55 8.15 5.25
C LEU A 371 -4.85 8.08 6.07
N ASN A 372 -5.17 9.10 6.85
CA ASN A 372 -6.42 9.13 7.62
C ASN A 372 -7.66 9.13 6.72
N LYS A 373 -7.60 9.84 5.58
CA LYS A 373 -8.66 9.81 4.56
C LYS A 373 -8.77 8.41 3.96
N ALA A 374 -7.64 7.77 3.68
CA ALA A 374 -7.59 6.39 3.22
C ALA A 374 -8.26 5.44 4.20
N ASP A 375 -7.87 5.50 5.48
CA ASP A 375 -8.40 4.63 6.53
C ASP A 375 -9.90 4.78 6.69
N ARG A 376 -10.42 6.01 6.58
CA ARG A 376 -11.86 6.25 6.58
C ARG A 376 -12.56 5.58 5.39
N VAL A 377 -11.98 5.67 4.20
CA VAL A 377 -12.54 5.09 2.97
C VAL A 377 -12.42 3.56 2.97
N LEU A 378 -11.35 3.01 3.54
CA LEU A 378 -11.09 1.58 3.63
C LEU A 378 -11.90 0.89 4.74
N GLY A 379 -12.11 1.57 5.87
CA GLY A 379 -12.87 1.06 7.01
C GLY A 379 -14.39 1.11 6.86
N THR A 380 -14.92 1.53 5.70
CA THR A 380 -16.36 1.56 5.39
C THR A 380 -16.73 0.88 4.05
N PRO A 381 -16.28 -0.37 3.76
CA PRO A 381 -16.45 -0.97 2.43
C PRO A 381 -17.91 -1.05 1.99
N ASP A 382 -18.81 -1.47 2.88
CA ASP A 382 -20.20 -1.81 2.51
C ASP A 382 -21.13 -0.59 2.41
N ARG A 383 -20.81 0.53 3.09
CA ARG A 383 -21.69 1.71 3.08
C ARG A 383 -21.60 2.52 1.79
N ILE A 384 -20.44 2.54 1.14
CA ILE A 384 -20.25 3.33 -0.09
C ILE A 384 -20.83 2.61 -1.29
N GLY A 385 -20.66 1.28 -1.39
CA GLY A 385 -21.27 0.47 -2.45
C GLY A 385 -22.80 0.59 -2.43
N ASN A 386 -23.41 0.36 -1.27
CA ASN A 386 -24.86 0.40 -1.12
C ASN A 386 -25.45 1.80 -1.30
N SER A 387 -24.73 2.87 -0.91
CA SER A 387 -25.22 4.24 -1.11
C SER A 387 -25.25 4.64 -2.58
N ILE A 388 -24.23 4.26 -3.36
CA ILE A 388 -24.18 4.53 -4.80
C ILE A 388 -25.20 3.68 -5.54
N GLU A 389 -25.29 2.39 -5.23
CA GLU A 389 -26.27 1.46 -5.82
C GLU A 389 -27.71 1.90 -5.52
N ASN A 390 -28.00 2.37 -4.31
CA ASN A 390 -29.29 2.97 -3.98
C ASN A 390 -29.57 4.29 -4.71
N SER A 391 -28.52 5.05 -5.09
CA SER A 391 -28.66 6.31 -5.82
C SER A 391 -28.90 6.06 -7.31
N THR A 392 -28.19 5.12 -7.92
CA THR A 392 -28.42 4.70 -9.32
C THR A 392 -29.77 4.01 -9.49
N ASN A 393 -30.16 3.10 -8.57
CA ASN A 393 -31.47 2.46 -8.59
C ASN A 393 -32.61 3.48 -8.36
N LYS A 394 -32.32 4.64 -7.79
CA LYS A 394 -33.29 5.74 -7.62
C LYS A 394 -33.38 6.59 -8.89
N VAL A 395 -32.30 6.73 -9.65
CA VAL A 395 -32.29 7.39 -10.97
C VAL A 395 -32.95 6.52 -12.03
N GLU A 396 -32.67 5.21 -12.10
CA GLU A 396 -33.37 4.27 -12.99
C GLU A 396 -34.88 4.26 -12.73
N ARG A 397 -35.30 4.18 -11.46
CA ARG A 397 -36.73 4.27 -11.09
C ARG A 397 -37.38 5.62 -11.41
N VAL A 398 -36.61 6.69 -11.58
CA VAL A 398 -37.13 7.99 -12.01
C VAL A 398 -37.24 8.03 -13.54
N ILE A 399 -36.29 7.44 -14.25
CA ILE A 399 -36.31 7.31 -15.71
C ILE A 399 -37.49 6.42 -16.16
N ASP A 400 -37.71 5.28 -15.49
CA ASP A 400 -38.83 4.37 -15.79
C ASP A 400 -40.22 4.94 -15.44
N ARG A 401 -40.28 6.06 -14.70
CA ARG A 401 -41.53 6.72 -14.30
C ARG A 401 -41.87 7.95 -15.12
N VAL A 402 -41.10 8.29 -16.16
CA VAL A 402 -41.47 9.31 -17.13
C VAL A 402 -42.18 8.59 -18.28
N PRO A 403 -43.52 8.62 -18.37
CA PRO A 403 -44.22 8.08 -19.52
C PRO A 403 -44.15 9.12 -20.64
N GLY A 404 -43.46 8.80 -21.72
CA GLY A 404 -43.42 9.63 -22.92
C GLY A 404 -42.01 10.00 -23.37
N PHE A 405 -41.27 8.98 -23.80
CA PHE A 405 -40.41 9.04 -24.98
C PHE A 405 -40.64 7.77 -25.79
#